data_AF-A0A355F225-F1
#
_entry.id   AF-A0A355F225-F1
#
_cell.length_a   1.000
_cell.length_b   1.000
_cell.length_c   1.000
_cell.angle_alpha   90.00
_cell.angle_beta   90.00
_cell.angle_gamma   90.00
#
_symmetry.space_group_name_H-M   'P 1'
#
loop_
_entity.id
_entity.type
_entity.pdbx_description
1 polymer ?
#
loop_
_entity_poly.entity_id
_entity_poly.type
_entity_poly.pdbx_seq_one_letter_code
_entity_poly.pdbx_strand_id
1 'polypeptide(L)' 'IVGVGSEDLWRRFCAAIERPDLEADPRFATNEARVRHREALDGLLAAVFATRPRAHWDQALRAHRVPGGPTA' A
#
# COMPACT_ATOMS: atom_id res chain seq x y z
N ILE A 1 -11.13 10.54 14.03
CA ILE A 1 -10.93 10.48 12.56
C ILE A 1 -9.50 10.92 12.30
N VAL A 2 -8.57 9.98 12.20
CA VAL A 2 -7.16 10.29 11.94
C VAL A 2 -7.03 10.70 10.48
N GLY A 3 -6.99 12.00 10.23
CA GLY A 3 -6.69 12.60 8.94
C GLY A 3 -5.21 12.43 8.59
N VAL A 4 -4.73 11.20 8.42
CA VAL A 4 -3.34 10.87 8.04
C VAL A 4 -3.36 9.89 6.87
N GLY A 5 -3.98 10.31 5.77
CA GLY A 5 -3.81 9.74 4.44
C GLY A 5 -2.77 10.53 3.65
N SER A 6 -1.59 10.78 4.24
CA SER A 6 -0.53 11.52 3.55
C SER A 6 -0.09 10.75 2.32
N GLU A 7 -0.09 11.39 1.15
CA GLU A 7 0.43 10.82 -0.09
C GLU A 7 1.85 10.29 0.10
N ASP A 8 2.65 10.92 0.98
CA ASP A 8 3.96 10.41 1.41
C ASP A 8 3.90 9.00 2.04
N LEU A 9 2.92 8.70 2.89
CA LEU A 9 2.74 7.36 3.43
C LEU A 9 2.37 6.36 2.33
N TRP A 10 1.52 6.78 1.40
CA TRP A 10 1.16 5.96 0.24
C TRP A 10 2.38 5.69 -0.66
N ARG A 11 3.18 6.71 -0.97
CA ARG A 11 4.45 6.58 -1.70
C ARG A 11 5.38 5.56 -1.06
N ARG A 12 5.58 5.68 0.26
CA ARG A 12 6.44 4.75 1.02
C ARG A 12 5.88 3.34 1.05
N PHE A 13 4.57 3.19 1.16
CA PHE A 13 3.90 1.90 1.08
C PHE A 13 4.12 1.26 -0.30
N CYS A 14 3.85 1.99 -1.38
CA CYS A 14 4.07 1.53 -2.76
C CYS A 14 5.52 1.11 -3.00
N ALA A 15 6.50 1.87 -2.49
CA ALA A 15 7.90 1.50 -2.55
C ALA A 15 8.20 0.21 -1.75
N ALA A 16 7.61 0.07 -0.55
CA ALA A 16 7.82 -1.09 0.31
C ALA A 16 7.27 -2.40 -0.26
N ILE A 17 6.18 -2.32 -1.03
CA ILE A 17 5.58 -3.49 -1.70
C ILE A 17 6.12 -3.70 -3.12
N GLU A 18 7.23 -3.05 -3.46
CA GLU A 18 7.88 -3.13 -4.78
C GLU A 18 6.94 -2.74 -5.94
N ARG A 19 5.96 -1.86 -5.68
CA ARG A 19 4.98 -1.37 -6.65
C ARG A 19 4.90 0.16 -6.66
N PRO A 20 6.00 0.87 -6.97
CA PRO A 20 5.99 2.33 -7.07
C PRO A 20 5.05 2.85 -8.17
N ASP A 21 4.70 2.01 -9.15
CA ASP A 21 3.75 2.32 -10.21
C ASP A 21 2.33 2.65 -9.69
N LEU A 22 1.93 2.11 -8.53
CA LEU A 22 0.63 2.38 -7.92
C LEU A 22 0.47 3.83 -7.43
N GLU A 23 1.58 4.53 -7.23
CA GLU A 23 1.58 5.95 -6.90
C GLU A 23 1.14 6.79 -8.11
N ALA A 24 1.59 6.39 -9.31
CA ALA A 24 1.27 7.07 -10.57
C ALA A 24 -0.04 6.59 -11.20
N ASP A 25 -0.58 5.46 -10.76
CA ASP A 25 -1.86 4.94 -11.26
C ASP A 25 -3.00 5.90 -10.86
N PRO A 26 -3.73 6.49 -11.83
CA PRO A 26 -4.83 7.40 -11.54
C PRO A 26 -5.93 6.81 -10.65
N ARG A 27 -6.05 5.48 -10.61
CA ARG A 27 -7.01 4.75 -9.77
C ARG A 27 -6.60 4.75 -8.29
N PHE A 28 -5.32 4.97 -7.97
CA PHE A 28 -4.80 4.85 -6.62
C PHE A 28 -3.94 6.04 -6.16
N ALA A 29 -3.66 6.99 -7.05
CA ALA A 29 -2.83 8.16 -6.78
C ALA A 29 -3.37 8.99 -5.60
N THR A 30 -4.68 9.25 -5.59
CA THR A 30 -5.34 10.04 -4.54
C THR A 30 -6.08 9.15 -3.55
N ASN A 31 -6.30 9.66 -2.34
CA ASN A 31 -7.08 8.93 -1.34
C ASN A 31 -8.52 8.67 -1.79
N GLU A 32 -9.14 9.65 -2.45
CA GLU A 32 -10.48 9.48 -3.03
C GLU A 32 -10.49 8.35 -4.08
N ALA A 33 -9.49 8.32 -4.97
CA ALA A 33 -9.38 7.28 -5.97
C ALA A 33 -9.22 5.90 -5.32
N ARG A 34 -8.35 5.76 -4.30
CA ARG A 34 -8.20 4.50 -3.55
C ARG A 34 -9.48 4.03 -2.88
N VAL A 35 -10.29 4.95 -2.35
CA VAL A 35 -11.58 4.60 -1.76
C VAL A 35 -12.58 4.19 -2.85
N ARG A 36 -12.65 4.91 -3.97
CA ARG A 36 -13.51 4.59 -5.11
C ARG A 36 -13.14 3.24 -5.75
N HIS A 37 -11.86 2.92 -5.81
CA HIS A 37 -11.32 1.70 -6.42
C HIS A 37 -10.87 0.68 -5.36
N ARG A 38 -11.50 0.68 -4.18
CA ARG A 38 -11.07 -0.14 -3.04
C ARG A 38 -11.01 -1.63 -3.36
N GLU A 39 -12.03 -2.18 -3.99
CA GLU A 39 -12.06 -3.60 -4.36
C GLU A 39 -10.93 -3.98 -5.34
N ALA A 40 -10.69 -3.13 -6.33
CA ALA A 40 -9.59 -3.34 -7.28
C ALA A 40 -8.22 -3.23 -6.59
N LEU A 41 -8.08 -2.29 -5.64
CA LEU A 41 -6.87 -2.14 -4.86
C LEU A 41 -6.63 -3.36 -3.96
N ASP A 42 -7.66 -3.83 -3.25
CA ASP A 42 -7.56 -4.98 -2.36
C ASP A 42 -7.17 -6.25 -3.13
N GLY A 43 -7.76 -6.49 -4.30
CA GLY A 43 -7.37 -7.62 -5.16
C GLY A 43 -5.92 -7.54 -5.63
N LEU A 44 -5.45 -6.34 -6.00
CA LEU A 44 -4.07 -6.12 -6.39
C LEU A 44 -3.09 -6.34 -5.23
N LEU A 45 -3.41 -5.79 -4.05
CA LEU A 45 -2.59 -5.96 -2.86
C LEU A 45 -2.57 -7.41 -2.39
N ALA A 46 -3.68 -8.13 -2.47
CA ALA A 46 -3.72 -9.56 -2.17
C ALA A 46 -2.79 -10.36 -3.08
N ALA A 47 -2.80 -10.09 -4.39
CA ALA A 47 -1.89 -10.72 -5.34
C ALA A 47 -0.42 -10.41 -5.04
N VAL A 48 -0.09 -9.16 -4.69
CA VAL A 48 1.27 -8.75 -4.30
C VAL A 48 1.68 -9.44 -3.01
N PHE A 49 0.87 -9.39 -1.97
CA PHE A 49 1.20 -9.99 -0.68
C PHE A 49 1.30 -11.52 -0.75
N ALA A 50 0.64 -12.18 -1.70
CA ALA A 50 0.78 -13.61 -1.94
C ALA A 50 2.15 -14.00 -2.54
N THR A 51 2.93 -13.07 -3.10
CA THR A 51 4.23 -13.39 -3.74
C THR A 51 5.36 -13.65 -2.75
N ARG A 52 5.24 -13.18 -1.49
CA ARG A 52 6.26 -13.34 -0.45
C ARG A 52 5.62 -13.62 0.91
N PRO A 53 6.32 -14.31 1.83
CA PRO A 53 5.81 -14.55 3.17
C PRO A 53 5.57 -13.26 3.96
N ARG A 54 4.61 -13.28 4.89
CA ARG A 54 4.31 -12.14 5.78
C ARG A 54 5.55 -11.51 6.43
N ALA A 55 6.49 -12.32 6.92
CA ALA A 55 7.71 -11.84 7.57
C ALA A 55 8.55 -10.93 6.65
N HIS A 56 8.57 -11.20 5.35
CA HIS A 56 9.23 -10.37 4.36
C HIS A 56 8.56 -8.99 4.27
N TRP A 57 7.22 -8.95 4.14
CA TRP A 57 6.47 -7.70 4.06
C TRP A 57 6.53 -6.89 5.35
N ASP A 58 6.50 -7.55 6.51
CA ASP A 58 6.67 -6.88 7.79
C ASP A 58 8.04 -6.20 7.90
N GLN A 59 9.11 -6.84 7.40
CA GLN A 59 10.45 -6.25 7.34
C GLN A 59 10.49 -5.08 6.33
N ALA A 60 9.92 -5.25 5.14
CA ALA A 60 9.90 -4.22 4.10
C ALA A 60 9.15 -2.97 4.58
N LEU A 61 7.94 -3.12 5.12
CA LEU A 61 7.12 -2.01 5.60
C LEU A 61 7.80 -1.26 6.76
N ARG A 62 8.46 -1.99 7.68
CA ARG A 62 9.29 -1.36 8.73
C ARG A 62 10.48 -0.60 8.16
N ALA A 63 11.20 -1.16 7.19
CA ALA A 63 12.33 -0.50 6.53
C ALA A 63 11.93 0.82 5.87
N HIS A 64 10.71 0.87 5.30
CA HIS A 64 10.13 2.05 4.68
C HIS A 64 9.36 2.97 5.64
N ARG A 65 9.41 2.71 6.95
CA ARG A 65 8.72 3.50 8.00
C ARG A 65 7.21 3.62 7.77
N VAL A 66 6.59 2.56 7.25
CA VAL A 66 5.14 2.45 7.07
C VAL A 66 4.54 1.84 8.34
N PRO A 67 3.75 2.59 9.13
CA PRO A 67 3.10 2.05 10.32
C PRO A 67 1.93 1.14 9.92
N GLY A 68 1.80 -0.02 10.57
CA GLY A 68 0.68 -0.94 10.33
C GLY A 68 0.88 -1.78 9.06
N GLY A 69 1.76 -2.78 9.15
CA GLY A 69 1.77 -3.87 8.16
C GLY A 69 0.42 -4.59 8.13
N PRO A 70 0.08 -5.28 7.02
CA PRO A 70 -1.27 -5.76 6.76
C PRO A 70 -1.82 -6.52 7.98
N THR A 71 -2.85 -5.95 8.62
CA THR A 71 -3.70 -6.67 9.55
C THR A 71 -4.38 -7.77 8.75
N ALA A 72 -4.15 -9.01 9.20
CA ALA A 72 -4.67 -10.24 8.61
C ALA A 72 -6.19 -10.21 8.42
#